data_AF-A0A1C5H8T7-F1
#
_entry.id   AF-A0A1C5H8T7-F1
#
_cell.length_a   1.000
_cell.length_b   1.000
_cell.length_c   1.000
_cell.angle_alpha   90.00
_cell.angle_beta   90.00
_cell.angle_gamma   90.00
#
_symmetry.space_group_name_H-M   'P 1'
#
loop_
_entity.id
_entity.type
_entity.pdbx_description
1 polymer ?
#
loop_
_entity_poly.entity_id
_entity_poly.type
_entity_poly.pdbx_seq_one_letter_code
_entity_poly.pdbx_strand_id
1 'polypeptide(L)'
;MEWLLAPATPAAASALRTELTAFLRRHAQERDEVEDAGLVVSELVGNAVEHAGGPVWVGLDWSAARPALVVHDLGPSFDLAELPPPEFGSVRGRGLWLVRQLAAELEVVAKRGTGKRVRTVLPVTRRVEPTYDPPRREVNALPAPDEAGPGGFGRESFLRALVVELARTAENRQGPAVAEEMVAQVGATVGGQMEDEYRRARELTGRLTAEQLADSYLRLKSALDGGFYVISVDTDRVVLGNRRCPFGETVRRAPALCRMTSSVFGGIAARNHGEAVVLLDERIAVGDPECRVTVLLGEAARNSPGGHHYRQDS
;
A
#
# COMPACT_ATOMS: atom_id res chain seq x y z
N MET A 1 -22.75 -4.86 5.97
CA MET A 1 -22.92 -3.42 5.64
C MET A 1 -24.36 -3.18 5.29
N GLU A 2 -24.88 -1.99 5.59
CA GLU A 2 -26.29 -1.66 5.42
C GLU A 2 -26.45 -0.22 4.92
N TRP A 3 -27.47 0.00 4.09
CA TRP A 3 -27.82 1.28 3.48
C TRP A 3 -29.32 1.50 3.55
N LEU A 4 -29.74 2.74 3.75
CA LEU A 4 -31.13 3.17 3.69
C LEU A 4 -31.29 4.21 2.59
N LEU A 5 -32.15 3.93 1.61
CA LEU A 5 -32.53 4.84 0.55
C LEU A 5 -33.83 5.55 0.95
N ALA A 6 -33.73 6.79 1.43
CA ALA A 6 -34.85 7.63 1.83
C ALA A 6 -34.59 9.09 1.40
N PRO A 7 -35.24 9.60 0.32
CA PRO A 7 -36.19 8.90 -0.54
C PRO A 7 -35.54 7.87 -1.45
N ALA A 8 -36.27 6.79 -1.75
CA ALA A 8 -35.86 5.78 -2.72
C ALA A 8 -36.00 6.34 -4.14
N THR A 9 -34.92 6.93 -4.69
CA THR A 9 -34.90 7.54 -6.03
C THR A 9 -33.98 6.78 -6.98
N PRO A 10 -34.19 6.86 -8.32
CA PRO A 10 -33.28 6.25 -9.29
C PRO A 10 -31.82 6.71 -9.16
N ALA A 11 -31.61 7.99 -8.77
CA ALA A 11 -30.28 8.52 -8.51
C ALA A 11 -29.63 7.86 -7.29
N ALA A 12 -30.37 7.68 -6.20
CA ALA A 12 -29.88 7.01 -5.00
C ALA A 12 -29.58 5.52 -5.26
N ALA A 13 -30.40 4.84 -6.06
CA ALA A 13 -30.14 3.48 -6.54
C ALA A 13 -28.83 3.40 -7.35
N SER A 14 -28.62 4.35 -8.27
CA SER A 14 -27.41 4.39 -9.11
C SER A 14 -26.14 4.64 -8.28
N ALA A 15 -26.22 5.54 -7.30
CA ALA A 15 -25.11 5.79 -6.37
C ALA A 15 -24.78 4.53 -5.55
N LEU A 16 -25.79 3.88 -4.97
CA LEU A 16 -25.61 2.64 -4.20
C LEU A 16 -25.02 1.50 -5.04
N ARG A 17 -25.49 1.32 -6.28
CA ARG A 17 -24.94 0.34 -7.22
C ARG A 17 -23.46 0.58 -7.48
N THR A 18 -23.07 1.84 -7.68
CA THR A 18 -21.67 2.22 -7.93
C THR A 18 -20.81 1.91 -6.70
N GLU A 19 -21.30 2.28 -5.51
CA GLU A 19 -20.62 2.01 -4.23
C GLU A 19 -20.46 0.51 -3.97
N LEU A 20 -21.55 -0.26 -4.10
CA LEU A 20 -21.54 -1.71 -3.94
C LEU A 20 -20.60 -2.39 -4.93
N THR A 21 -20.64 -2.02 -6.20
CA THR A 21 -19.77 -2.60 -7.23
C THR A 21 -18.30 -2.29 -6.94
N ALA A 22 -17.99 -1.06 -6.51
CA ALA A 22 -16.64 -0.68 -6.10
C ALA A 22 -16.15 -1.45 -4.87
N PHE A 23 -17.05 -1.73 -3.91
CA PHE A 23 -16.75 -2.59 -2.77
C PHE A 23 -16.50 -4.04 -3.21
N LEU A 24 -17.36 -4.63 -4.03
CA LEU A 24 -17.20 -5.99 -4.55
C LEU A 24 -15.86 -6.13 -5.29
N ARG A 25 -15.53 -5.17 -6.17
CA ARG A 25 -14.27 -5.17 -6.93
C ARG A 25 -13.01 -5.18 -6.07
N ARG A 26 -13.03 -4.56 -4.89
CA ARG A 26 -11.85 -4.52 -4.00
C ARG A 26 -11.55 -5.86 -3.35
N HIS A 27 -12.57 -6.70 -3.18
CA HIS A 27 -12.48 -7.94 -2.39
C HIS A 27 -12.75 -9.20 -3.21
N ALA A 28 -13.17 -9.08 -4.46
CA ALA A 28 -13.41 -10.20 -5.34
C ALA A 28 -12.11 -10.89 -5.78
N GLN A 29 -12.21 -12.19 -6.01
CA GLN A 29 -11.13 -12.98 -6.60
C GLN A 29 -10.94 -12.62 -8.08
N GLU A 30 -12.03 -12.61 -8.86
CA GLU A 30 -12.02 -12.37 -10.30
C GLU A 30 -12.84 -11.13 -10.67
N ARG A 31 -12.48 -10.48 -11.79
CA ARG A 31 -13.19 -9.27 -12.25
C ARG A 31 -14.55 -9.59 -12.86
N ASP A 32 -14.67 -10.67 -13.62
CA ASP A 32 -15.89 -11.02 -14.36
C ASP A 32 -17.05 -11.32 -13.39
N GLU A 33 -16.76 -11.98 -12.26
CA GLU A 33 -17.71 -12.23 -11.17
C GLU A 33 -18.33 -10.94 -10.60
N VAL A 34 -17.57 -9.83 -10.60
CA VAL A 34 -18.05 -8.54 -10.10
C VAL A 34 -19.07 -7.93 -11.05
N GLU A 35 -18.93 -8.15 -12.36
CA GLU A 35 -19.86 -7.65 -13.37
C GLU A 35 -21.21 -8.37 -13.24
N ASP A 36 -21.18 -9.70 -13.09
CA ASP A 36 -22.37 -10.53 -12.86
C ASP A 36 -23.07 -10.15 -11.55
N ALA A 37 -22.32 -9.99 -10.46
CA ALA A 37 -22.86 -9.54 -9.18
C ALA A 37 -23.41 -8.10 -9.26
N GLY A 38 -22.76 -7.22 -10.00
CA GLY A 38 -23.19 -5.85 -10.24
C GLY A 38 -24.51 -5.77 -11.01
N LEU A 39 -24.74 -6.69 -11.95
CA LEU A 39 -26.02 -6.84 -12.63
C LEU A 39 -27.12 -7.27 -11.65
N VAL A 40 -26.87 -8.28 -10.82
CA VAL A 40 -27.83 -8.74 -9.81
C VAL A 40 -28.20 -7.63 -8.82
N VAL A 41 -27.20 -6.88 -8.33
CA VAL A 41 -27.43 -5.70 -7.47
C VAL A 41 -28.26 -4.66 -8.20
N SER A 42 -27.94 -4.39 -9.48
CA SER A 42 -28.63 -3.35 -10.25
C SER A 42 -30.10 -3.67 -10.47
N GLU A 43 -30.39 -4.93 -10.80
CA GLU A 43 -31.76 -5.41 -10.97
C GLU A 43 -32.53 -5.39 -9.65
N LEU A 44 -31.95 -5.88 -8.55
CA LEU A 44 -32.67 -5.96 -7.27
C LEU A 44 -32.92 -4.59 -6.63
N VAL A 45 -31.92 -3.72 -6.62
CA VAL A 45 -32.06 -2.36 -6.09
C VAL A 45 -32.94 -1.52 -7.02
N GLY A 46 -32.79 -1.66 -8.33
CA GLY A 46 -33.63 -0.97 -9.33
C GLY A 46 -35.10 -1.34 -9.18
N ASN A 47 -35.41 -2.63 -9.11
CA ASN A 47 -36.78 -3.12 -8.90
C ASN A 47 -37.34 -2.65 -7.55
N ALA A 48 -36.54 -2.68 -6.48
CA ALA A 48 -37.00 -2.20 -5.19
C ALA A 48 -37.33 -0.70 -5.24
N VAL A 49 -36.51 0.13 -5.88
CA VAL A 49 -36.74 1.58 -5.98
C VAL A 49 -37.90 1.93 -6.94
N GLU A 50 -38.07 1.20 -8.06
CA GLU A 50 -39.18 1.45 -9.00
C GLU A 50 -40.54 1.10 -8.39
N HIS A 51 -40.59 0.06 -7.56
CA HIS A 51 -41.83 -0.44 -6.97
C HIS A 51 -42.06 0.00 -5.52
N ALA A 52 -41.08 0.65 -4.88
CA ALA A 52 -41.21 1.09 -3.50
C ALA A 52 -42.20 2.24 -3.37
N GLY A 53 -43.19 2.04 -2.49
CA GLY A 53 -44.04 3.11 -1.95
C GLY A 53 -43.41 3.82 -0.75
N GLY A 54 -42.14 3.57 -0.43
CA GLY A 54 -41.46 4.03 0.78
C GLY A 54 -39.93 3.86 0.74
N PRO A 55 -39.25 3.96 1.89
CA PRO A 55 -37.79 3.77 1.97
C PRO A 55 -37.37 2.34 1.62
N VAL A 56 -36.18 2.19 1.02
CA VAL A 56 -35.59 0.88 0.70
C VAL A 56 -34.35 0.64 1.55
N TRP A 57 -34.33 -0.46 2.30
CA TRP A 57 -33.16 -0.92 3.05
C TRP A 57 -32.39 -1.94 2.22
N VAL A 58 -31.08 -1.79 2.12
CA VAL A 58 -30.19 -2.73 1.43
C VAL A 58 -29.12 -3.18 2.41
N GLY A 59 -28.89 -4.48 2.52
CA GLY A 59 -27.87 -5.09 3.36
C GLY A 59 -26.98 -6.02 2.54
N LEU A 60 -25.68 -5.99 2.80
CA LEU A 60 -24.70 -6.92 2.23
C LEU A 60 -23.90 -7.58 3.36
N ASP A 61 -23.95 -8.90 3.43
CA ASP A 61 -23.17 -9.72 4.35
C ASP A 61 -22.17 -10.57 3.54
N TRP A 62 -20.87 -10.32 3.73
CA TRP A 62 -19.78 -11.09 3.09
C TRP A 62 -18.91 -11.82 4.11
N SER A 63 -19.55 -12.53 5.03
CA SER A 63 -18.90 -13.40 6.01
C SER A 63 -18.49 -14.78 5.45
N ALA A 64 -19.18 -15.26 4.42
CA ALA A 64 -18.90 -16.52 3.75
C ALA A 64 -18.08 -16.31 2.44
N ALA A 65 -17.83 -17.39 1.70
CA ALA A 65 -17.12 -17.33 0.42
C ALA A 65 -17.79 -16.37 -0.58
N ARG A 66 -19.14 -16.38 -0.63
CA ARG A 66 -19.95 -15.49 -1.47
C ARG A 66 -20.85 -14.60 -0.61
N PRO A 67 -21.11 -13.34 -1.00
CA PRO A 67 -21.91 -12.44 -0.20
C PRO A 67 -23.41 -12.67 -0.37
N ALA A 68 -24.17 -12.46 0.70
CA ALA A 68 -25.61 -12.39 0.68
C ALA A 68 -26.06 -10.92 0.60
N LEU A 69 -26.82 -10.58 -0.44
CA LEU A 69 -27.51 -9.30 -0.60
C LEU A 69 -28.96 -9.45 -0.10
N VAL A 70 -29.40 -8.51 0.72
CA VAL A 70 -30.79 -8.38 1.18
C VAL A 70 -31.31 -7.02 0.77
N VAL A 71 -32.44 -6.97 0.08
CA VAL A 71 -33.14 -5.73 -0.27
C VAL A 71 -34.54 -5.79 0.33
N HIS A 72 -34.90 -4.80 1.12
CA HIS A 72 -36.17 -4.72 1.82
C HIS A 72 -36.85 -3.40 1.50
N ASP A 73 -37.97 -3.48 0.78
CA ASP A 73 -38.86 -2.35 0.54
C ASP A 73 -39.80 -2.19 1.74
N LEU A 74 -39.77 -1.02 2.38
CA LEU A 74 -40.56 -0.68 3.57
C LEU A 74 -41.89 0.02 3.23
N GLY A 75 -42.31 0.05 1.96
CA GLY A 75 -43.60 0.59 1.52
C GLY A 75 -44.82 -0.30 1.87
N PRO A 76 -46.06 0.24 1.73
CA PRO A 76 -47.28 -0.56 1.82
C PRO A 76 -47.33 -1.57 0.66
N SER A 77 -47.64 -2.84 0.98
CA SER A 77 -47.56 -3.97 0.04
C SER A 77 -48.58 -3.89 -1.11
N PHE A 78 -48.15 -4.15 -2.34
CA PHE A 78 -48.99 -4.44 -3.51
C PHE A 78 -49.36 -5.94 -3.53
N ASP A 79 -50.61 -6.28 -3.85
CA ASP A 79 -51.07 -7.68 -3.92
C ASP A 79 -50.63 -8.33 -5.24
N LEU A 80 -49.82 -9.39 -5.15
CA LEU A 80 -49.32 -10.14 -6.32
C LEU A 80 -50.44 -10.90 -7.06
N ALA A 81 -51.63 -11.00 -6.47
CA ALA A 81 -52.79 -11.66 -7.07
C ALA A 81 -53.48 -10.84 -8.19
N GLU A 82 -53.13 -9.56 -8.36
CA GLU A 82 -53.78 -8.66 -9.35
C GLU A 82 -52.91 -8.32 -10.58
N LEU A 83 -51.79 -9.02 -10.81
CA LEU A 83 -50.99 -8.79 -12.02
C LEU A 83 -51.65 -9.46 -13.23
N PRO A 84 -51.98 -8.72 -14.32
CA PRO A 84 -52.40 -9.34 -15.56
C PRO A 84 -51.26 -10.19 -16.15
N PRO A 85 -51.57 -11.27 -16.89
CA PRO A 85 -50.55 -12.11 -17.52
C PRO A 85 -49.68 -11.26 -18.46
N PRO A 86 -48.35 -11.48 -18.50
CA PRO A 86 -47.46 -10.68 -19.32
C PRO A 86 -47.75 -10.90 -20.80
N GLU A 87 -47.90 -9.79 -21.54
CA GLU A 87 -47.94 -9.82 -23.01
C GLU A 87 -46.57 -10.24 -23.56
N PHE A 88 -46.59 -11.19 -24.51
CA PHE A 88 -45.40 -11.62 -25.24
C PHE A 88 -44.75 -10.42 -25.94
N GLY A 89 -43.59 -9.98 -25.45
CA GLY A 89 -42.82 -8.85 -26.00
C GLY A 89 -42.32 -7.82 -24.98
N SER A 90 -42.80 -7.87 -23.73
CA SER A 90 -42.42 -6.91 -22.69
C SER A 90 -40.96 -7.02 -22.21
N VAL A 91 -40.32 -5.88 -21.96
CA VAL A 91 -38.98 -5.75 -21.34
C VAL A 91 -39.05 -5.97 -19.81
N ARG A 92 -40.22 -5.76 -19.19
CA ARG A 92 -40.45 -6.02 -17.75
C ARG A 92 -40.47 -7.53 -17.47
N GLY A 93 -39.59 -7.99 -16.58
CA GLY A 93 -39.51 -9.39 -16.13
C GLY A 93 -38.21 -10.13 -16.49
N ARG A 94 -37.39 -9.60 -17.42
CA ARG A 94 -36.09 -10.20 -17.76
C ARG A 94 -35.06 -10.07 -16.64
N GLY A 95 -35.13 -8.98 -15.87
CA GLY A 95 -34.24 -8.71 -14.74
C GLY A 95 -34.31 -9.76 -13.63
N LEU A 96 -35.51 -10.10 -13.15
CA LEU A 96 -35.69 -11.17 -12.16
C LEU A 96 -35.32 -12.55 -12.73
N TRP A 97 -35.49 -12.76 -14.03
CA TRP A 97 -35.07 -14.00 -14.68
C TRP A 97 -33.53 -14.13 -14.72
N LEU A 98 -32.81 -13.05 -15.05
CA LEU A 98 -31.34 -12.98 -14.99
C LEU A 98 -30.82 -13.18 -13.56
N VAL A 99 -31.44 -12.54 -12.57
CA VAL A 99 -31.09 -12.74 -11.15
C VAL A 99 -31.25 -14.21 -10.75
N ARG A 100 -32.31 -14.88 -11.20
CA ARG A 100 -32.54 -16.31 -10.91
C ARG A 100 -31.58 -17.24 -11.64
N GLN A 101 -30.99 -16.81 -12.76
CA GLN A 101 -29.98 -17.58 -13.50
C GLN A 101 -28.56 -17.37 -12.93
N LEU A 102 -28.25 -16.16 -12.45
CA LEU A 102 -26.92 -15.78 -11.98
C LEU A 102 -26.72 -16.02 -10.48
N ALA A 103 -27.75 -15.84 -9.65
CA ALA A 103 -27.66 -16.04 -8.22
C ALA A 103 -28.13 -17.44 -7.82
N ALA A 104 -27.33 -18.12 -6.99
CA ALA A 104 -27.55 -19.53 -6.65
C ALA A 104 -28.84 -19.75 -5.83
N GLU A 105 -29.30 -18.74 -5.09
CA GLU A 105 -30.48 -18.83 -4.21
C GLU A 105 -31.17 -17.45 -4.18
N LEU A 106 -32.45 -17.41 -4.54
CA LEU A 106 -33.29 -16.20 -4.44
C LEU A 106 -34.48 -16.51 -3.51
N GLU A 107 -34.47 -15.91 -2.33
CA GLU A 107 -35.55 -16.02 -1.35
C GLU A 107 -36.36 -14.72 -1.36
N VAL A 108 -37.67 -14.83 -1.61
CA VAL A 108 -38.60 -13.70 -1.60
C VAL A 108 -39.63 -13.93 -0.50
N VAL A 109 -39.61 -13.08 0.53
CA VAL A 109 -40.57 -13.11 1.63
C VAL A 109 -41.43 -11.85 1.55
N ALA A 110 -42.71 -12.00 1.21
CA ALA A 110 -43.72 -10.96 1.34
C ALA A 110 -44.45 -11.14 2.68
N LYS A 111 -44.39 -10.15 3.58
CA LYS A 111 -45.21 -10.17 4.79
C LYS A 111 -46.51 -9.41 4.52
N ARG A 112 -47.67 -10.04 4.79
CA ARG A 112 -48.97 -9.39 4.71
C ARG A 112 -48.95 -8.09 5.52
N GLY A 113 -49.10 -6.95 4.85
CA GLY A 113 -49.15 -5.61 5.44
C GLY A 113 -47.79 -4.95 5.77
N THR A 114 -46.64 -5.58 5.49
CA THR A 114 -45.30 -4.99 5.79
C THR A 114 -44.27 -5.37 4.72
N GLY A 115 -44.19 -4.58 3.64
CA GLY A 115 -43.05 -4.59 2.72
C GLY A 115 -42.71 -5.90 1.98
N LYS A 116 -41.69 -5.84 1.11
CA LYS A 116 -41.14 -7.01 0.39
C LYS A 116 -39.67 -7.15 0.70
N ARG A 117 -39.25 -8.32 1.23
CA ARG A 117 -37.84 -8.64 1.47
C ARG A 117 -37.36 -9.68 0.45
N VAL A 118 -36.32 -9.31 -0.30
CA VAL A 118 -35.64 -10.18 -1.25
C VAL A 118 -34.22 -10.43 -0.74
N ARG A 119 -33.84 -11.70 -0.61
CA ARG A 119 -32.49 -12.11 -0.25
C ARG A 119 -31.91 -12.95 -1.38
N THR A 120 -30.65 -12.72 -1.71
CA THR A 120 -29.95 -13.52 -2.70
C THR A 120 -28.45 -13.65 -2.40
N VAL A 121 -27.82 -14.73 -2.87
CA VAL A 121 -26.37 -14.89 -2.81
C VAL A 121 -25.77 -14.42 -4.13
N LEU A 122 -24.90 -13.40 -4.08
CA LEU A 122 -24.29 -12.85 -5.28
C LEU A 122 -23.23 -13.80 -5.87
N PRO A 123 -23.11 -13.86 -7.21
CA PRO A 123 -22.12 -14.70 -7.90
C PRO A 123 -20.72 -14.07 -7.88
N VAL A 124 -20.21 -13.76 -6.70
CA VAL A 124 -18.86 -13.21 -6.52
C VAL A 124 -18.15 -13.84 -5.34
N THR A 125 -16.92 -14.28 -5.57
CA THR A 125 -16.14 -15.02 -4.58
C THR A 125 -15.13 -14.09 -3.91
N ARG A 126 -15.01 -14.19 -2.58
CA ARG A 126 -14.04 -13.41 -1.81
C ARG A 126 -12.63 -13.88 -2.12
N ARG A 127 -11.71 -12.94 -2.38
CA ARG A 127 -10.29 -13.22 -2.50
C ARG A 127 -9.77 -13.85 -1.20
N VAL A 128 -9.04 -14.95 -1.34
CA VAL A 128 -8.35 -15.59 -0.21
C VAL A 128 -7.01 -14.89 -0.02
N GLU A 129 -6.84 -14.24 1.13
CA GLU A 129 -5.53 -13.70 1.53
C GLU A 129 -4.66 -14.83 2.11
N PRO A 130 -3.41 -14.98 1.66
CA PRO A 130 -2.52 -16.01 2.19
C PRO A 130 -2.33 -15.79 3.70
N THR A 131 -2.65 -16.82 4.48
CA THR A 131 -2.46 -16.79 5.94
C THR A 131 -1.02 -17.14 6.26
N TYR A 132 -0.42 -16.38 7.17
CA TYR A 132 0.89 -16.69 7.73
C TYR A 132 0.71 -17.05 9.20
N ASP A 133 0.91 -18.31 9.54
CA ASP A 133 0.92 -18.77 10.93
C ASP A 133 2.24 -18.30 11.57
N PRO A 134 2.20 -17.38 12.55
CA PRO A 134 3.42 -16.84 13.12
C PRO A 134 4.18 -17.93 13.89
N PRO A 135 5.52 -18.00 13.77
CA PRO A 135 6.32 -18.90 14.57
C PRO A 135 6.16 -18.58 16.06
N ARG A 136 6.17 -19.61 16.92
CA ARG A 136 5.79 -19.51 18.34
C ARG A 136 6.66 -18.57 19.19
N ARG A 137 7.86 -18.22 18.72
CA ARG A 137 8.74 -17.15 19.22
C ARG A 137 10.03 -17.21 18.43
N GLU A 138 10.39 -16.14 17.74
CA GLU A 138 11.78 -15.96 17.31
C GLU A 138 12.59 -15.42 18.50
N VAL A 139 13.70 -16.09 18.82
CA VAL A 139 14.62 -15.64 19.86
C VAL A 139 15.32 -14.39 19.33
N ASN A 140 15.05 -13.25 19.95
CA ASN A 140 15.50 -11.90 19.62
C ASN A 140 14.74 -11.18 18.49
N ALA A 141 13.42 -11.08 18.55
CA ALA A 141 12.69 -10.15 17.68
C ALA A 141 13.02 -8.69 18.03
N LEU A 142 13.19 -7.85 17.01
CA LEU A 142 13.18 -6.40 17.16
C LEU A 142 11.74 -5.94 17.42
N PRO A 143 11.52 -4.80 18.11
CA PRO A 143 12.53 -3.97 18.77
C PRO A 143 13.16 -4.67 19.99
N ALA A 144 14.39 -4.32 20.32
CA ALA A 144 15.10 -4.93 21.44
C ALA A 144 14.45 -4.50 22.79
N PRO A 145 14.35 -5.39 23.80
CA PRO A 145 13.61 -5.10 25.04
C PRO A 145 14.08 -3.85 25.80
N ASP A 146 15.34 -3.47 25.66
CA ASP A 146 15.93 -2.27 26.24
C ASP A 146 15.47 -0.95 25.57
N GLU A 147 14.85 -1.04 24.39
CA GLU A 147 14.21 0.09 23.70
C GLU A 147 12.79 0.38 24.20
N ALA A 148 12.27 -0.43 25.13
CA ALA A 148 10.94 -0.23 25.69
C ALA A 148 10.98 0.84 26.79
N GLY A 149 10.08 1.83 26.67
CA GLY A 149 9.80 2.78 27.75
C GLY A 149 8.68 2.31 28.67
N PRO A 150 8.24 3.15 29.63
CA PRO A 150 7.14 2.85 30.54
C PRO A 150 5.81 2.50 29.83
N GLY A 151 5.62 3.00 28.60
CA GLY A 151 4.44 2.72 27.76
C GLY A 151 4.66 1.64 26.69
N GLY A 152 5.78 0.89 26.73
CA GLY A 152 6.17 -0.06 25.69
C GLY A 152 7.09 0.55 24.63
N PHE A 153 7.11 -0.06 23.42
CA PHE A 153 7.97 0.39 22.33
C PHE A 153 7.48 1.70 21.71
N GLY A 154 8.40 2.65 21.57
CA GLY A 154 8.12 3.91 20.88
C GLY A 154 7.94 3.72 19.37
N ARG A 155 7.36 4.75 18.72
CA ARG A 155 7.16 4.77 17.27
C ARG A 155 8.46 4.52 16.49
N GLU A 156 9.56 5.13 16.92
CA GLU A 156 10.84 5.04 16.22
C GLU A 156 11.45 3.64 16.31
N SER A 157 11.54 3.06 17.50
CA SER A 157 12.04 1.69 17.69
C SER A 157 11.19 0.67 16.93
N PHE A 158 9.87 0.86 16.91
CA PHE A 158 8.95 0.03 16.13
C PHE A 158 9.19 0.15 14.61
N LEU A 159 9.26 1.37 14.06
CA LEU A 159 9.49 1.55 12.62
C LEU A 159 10.88 1.07 12.19
N ARG A 160 11.90 1.29 13.03
CA ARG A 160 13.25 0.76 12.80
C ARG A 160 13.24 -0.77 12.76
N ALA A 161 12.61 -1.41 13.74
CA ALA A 161 12.45 -2.86 13.79
C ALA A 161 11.75 -3.40 12.52
N LEU A 162 10.66 -2.75 12.10
CA LEU A 162 9.92 -3.13 10.90
C LEU A 162 10.79 -3.05 9.64
N VAL A 163 11.56 -1.98 9.46
CA VAL A 163 12.44 -1.82 8.28
C VAL A 163 13.54 -2.87 8.26
N VAL A 164 14.18 -3.13 9.41
CA VAL A 164 15.21 -4.17 9.52
C VAL A 164 14.64 -5.55 9.24
N GLU A 165 13.46 -5.86 9.78
CA GLU A 165 12.84 -7.17 9.61
C GLU A 165 12.33 -7.40 8.19
N LEU A 166 11.82 -6.37 7.51
CA LEU A 166 11.45 -6.43 6.10
C LEU A 166 12.67 -6.69 5.22
N ALA A 167 13.79 -5.98 5.45
CA ALA A 167 15.02 -6.20 4.70
C ALA A 167 15.58 -7.61 4.93
N ARG A 168 15.62 -8.07 6.19
CA ARG A 168 16.03 -9.44 6.55
C ARG A 168 15.12 -10.50 5.91
N THR A 169 13.81 -10.28 5.93
CA THR A 169 12.84 -11.20 5.32
C THR A 169 13.01 -11.25 3.81
N ALA A 170 13.21 -10.11 3.14
CA ALA A 170 13.49 -10.06 1.71
C ALA A 170 14.77 -10.84 1.38
N GLU A 171 15.84 -10.61 2.14
CA GLU A 171 17.12 -11.31 1.98
C GLU A 171 16.97 -12.83 2.19
N ASN A 172 16.32 -13.25 3.27
CA ASN A 172 16.11 -14.67 3.58
C ASN A 172 15.25 -15.41 2.52
N ARG A 173 14.31 -14.71 1.88
CA ARG A 173 13.39 -15.32 0.91
C ARG A 173 13.87 -15.22 -0.53
N GLN A 174 14.55 -14.14 -0.90
CA GLN A 174 14.88 -13.80 -2.29
C GLN A 174 16.39 -13.68 -2.53
N GLY A 175 17.20 -13.72 -1.47
CA GLY A 175 18.64 -13.57 -1.52
C GLY A 175 19.11 -12.12 -1.33
N PRO A 176 20.41 -11.94 -1.02
CA PRO A 176 20.98 -10.64 -0.67
C PRO A 176 20.95 -9.62 -1.82
N ALA A 177 21.19 -10.06 -3.05
CA ALA A 177 21.20 -9.16 -4.22
C ALA A 177 19.84 -8.45 -4.42
N VAL A 178 18.75 -9.19 -4.28
CA VAL A 178 17.39 -8.64 -4.44
C VAL A 178 17.04 -7.71 -3.28
N ALA A 179 17.42 -8.07 -2.05
CA ALA A 179 17.21 -7.20 -0.90
C ALA A 179 17.97 -5.88 -1.04
N GLU A 180 19.22 -5.93 -1.49
CA GLU A 180 20.02 -4.73 -1.79
C GLU A 180 19.35 -3.88 -2.89
N GLU A 181 18.90 -4.48 -3.99
CA GLU A 181 18.22 -3.75 -5.06
C GLU A 181 16.94 -3.05 -4.56
N MET A 182 16.09 -3.75 -3.79
CA MET A 182 14.89 -3.17 -3.19
C MET A 182 15.22 -1.99 -2.28
N VAL A 183 16.22 -2.14 -1.41
CA VAL A 183 16.66 -1.06 -0.51
C VAL A 183 17.25 0.11 -1.30
N ALA A 184 18.04 -0.17 -2.34
CA ALA A 184 18.60 0.86 -3.22
C ALA A 184 17.50 1.70 -3.87
N GLN A 185 16.45 1.05 -4.37
CA GLN A 185 15.31 1.73 -4.99
C GLN A 185 14.63 2.67 -4.01
N VAL A 186 14.36 2.20 -2.77
CA VAL A 186 13.77 3.04 -1.72
C VAL A 186 14.66 4.25 -1.44
N GLY A 187 15.97 4.06 -1.26
CA GLY A 187 16.86 5.16 -0.96
C GLY A 187 17.04 6.14 -2.12
N ALA A 188 16.99 5.68 -3.37
CA ALA A 188 17.03 6.56 -4.54
C ALA A 188 15.80 7.47 -4.61
N THR A 189 14.60 6.92 -4.37
CA THR A 189 13.34 7.68 -4.31
C THR A 189 13.34 8.67 -3.15
N VAL A 190 13.68 8.23 -1.94
CA VAL A 190 13.68 9.07 -0.74
C VAL A 190 14.76 10.16 -0.83
N GLY A 191 15.91 9.85 -1.41
CA GLY A 191 17.00 10.81 -1.61
C GLY A 191 16.61 12.03 -2.46
N GLY A 192 15.69 11.89 -3.41
CA GLY A 192 15.17 13.03 -4.19
C GLY A 192 14.41 14.02 -3.32
N GLN A 193 13.51 13.54 -2.46
CA GLN A 193 12.75 14.40 -1.55
C GLN A 193 13.65 15.10 -0.52
N MET A 194 14.68 14.39 -0.04
CA MET A 194 15.66 14.93 0.91
C MET A 194 16.53 16.02 0.28
N GLU A 195 16.93 15.85 -0.98
CA GLU A 195 17.63 16.89 -1.73
C GLU A 195 16.76 18.13 -1.95
N ASP A 196 15.51 17.96 -2.36
CA ASP A 196 14.58 19.09 -2.57
C ASP A 196 14.33 19.87 -1.29
N GLU A 197 14.18 19.16 -0.17
CA GLU A 197 14.04 19.77 1.15
C GLU A 197 15.31 20.53 1.56
N TYR A 198 16.50 19.95 1.36
CA TYR A 198 17.77 20.62 1.60
C TYR A 198 17.91 21.91 0.78
N ARG A 199 17.59 21.86 -0.51
CA ARG A 199 17.64 23.02 -1.41
C ARG A 199 16.73 24.15 -0.94
N ARG A 200 15.50 23.82 -0.55
CA ARG A 200 14.55 24.80 0.01
C ARG A 200 15.05 25.41 1.31
N ALA A 201 15.58 24.58 2.21
CA ALA A 201 16.09 25.04 3.50
C ALA A 201 17.33 25.95 3.38
N ARG A 202 18.09 25.86 2.29
CA ARG A 202 19.31 26.63 2.04
C ARG A 202 19.19 27.65 0.90
N GLU A 203 18.00 27.81 0.33
CA GLU A 203 17.70 28.69 -0.80
C GLU A 203 18.63 28.48 -2.02
N LEU A 204 19.00 27.21 -2.28
CA LEU A 204 19.95 26.86 -3.33
C LEU A 204 19.25 26.56 -4.66
N THR A 205 19.85 27.05 -5.75
CA THR A 205 19.45 26.75 -7.13
C THR A 205 20.62 26.15 -7.91
N GLY A 206 20.34 25.38 -8.97
CA GLY A 206 21.39 24.76 -9.80
C GLY A 206 22.02 23.51 -9.18
N ARG A 207 23.21 23.12 -9.64
CA ARG A 207 23.93 21.94 -9.15
C ARG A 207 24.62 22.25 -7.81
N LEU A 208 24.58 21.31 -6.88
CA LEU A 208 25.27 21.38 -5.60
C LEU A 208 26.78 21.18 -5.80
N THR A 209 27.61 21.89 -5.03
CA THR A 209 29.05 21.64 -4.95
C THR A 209 29.34 20.41 -4.06
N ALA A 210 30.58 19.91 -4.07
CA ALA A 210 30.99 18.79 -3.21
C ALA A 210 30.81 19.12 -1.71
N GLU A 211 31.05 20.37 -1.32
CA GLU A 211 30.85 20.86 0.05
C GLU A 211 29.36 20.90 0.41
N GLN A 212 28.51 21.36 -0.51
CA GLN A 212 27.05 21.37 -0.32
C GLN A 212 26.47 19.95 -0.27
N LEU A 213 27.02 19.02 -1.06
CA LEU A 213 26.68 17.60 -0.96
C LEU A 213 27.03 17.07 0.43
N ALA A 214 28.26 17.30 0.91
CA ALA A 214 28.68 16.86 2.25
C ALA A 214 27.78 17.44 3.36
N ASP A 215 27.46 18.74 3.31
CA ASP A 215 26.54 19.37 4.25
C ASP A 215 25.12 18.78 4.17
N SER A 216 24.62 18.49 2.96
CA SER A 216 23.32 17.83 2.77
C SER A 216 23.28 16.43 3.39
N TYR A 217 24.36 15.65 3.25
CA TYR A 217 24.46 14.30 3.80
C TYR A 217 24.50 14.32 5.33
N LEU A 218 25.32 15.19 5.91
CA LEU A 218 25.41 15.33 7.37
C LEU A 218 24.10 15.82 7.98
N ARG A 219 23.45 16.80 7.37
CA ARG A 219 22.15 17.31 7.84
C ARG A 219 21.11 16.21 7.83
N LEU A 220 21.04 15.47 6.72
CA LEU A 220 20.11 14.36 6.60
C LEU A 220 20.36 13.29 7.65
N LYS A 221 21.62 12.87 7.82
CA LYS A 221 21.94 11.77 8.73
C LYS A 221 21.79 12.16 10.18
N SER A 222 22.11 13.40 10.54
CA SER A 222 21.88 13.94 11.89
C SER A 222 20.38 13.93 12.24
N ALA A 223 19.49 14.20 11.29
CA ALA A 223 18.04 14.16 11.51
C ALA A 223 17.50 12.73 11.74
N LEU A 224 18.32 11.70 11.48
CA LEU A 224 18.02 10.28 11.70
C LEU A 224 18.88 9.70 12.83
N ASP A 225 19.39 10.54 13.73
CA ASP A 225 20.31 10.18 14.81
C ASP A 225 21.58 9.44 14.36
N GLY A 226 21.99 9.68 13.11
CA GLY A 226 23.24 9.18 12.55
C GLY A 226 24.45 10.02 12.99
N GLY A 227 25.53 9.35 13.41
CA GLY A 227 26.77 9.98 13.87
C GLY A 227 27.76 10.29 12.75
N PHE A 228 27.27 10.81 11.62
CA PHE A 228 28.10 11.08 10.44
C PHE A 228 28.97 12.33 10.61
N TYR A 229 30.19 12.30 10.08
CA TYR A 229 31.11 13.43 10.03
C TYR A 229 31.93 13.41 8.74
N VAL A 230 32.47 14.57 8.37
CA VAL A 230 33.35 14.72 7.20
C VAL A 230 34.77 14.31 7.56
N ILE A 231 35.38 13.45 6.75
CA ILE A 231 36.81 13.12 6.79
C ILE A 231 37.58 14.01 5.81
N SER A 232 37.10 14.13 4.57
CA SER A 232 37.65 15.06 3.57
C SER A 232 36.60 15.42 2.50
N VAL A 233 36.77 16.58 1.87
CA VAL A 233 35.98 17.03 0.72
C VAL A 233 36.94 17.64 -0.30
N ASP A 234 36.87 17.13 -1.52
CA ASP A 234 37.58 17.58 -2.70
C ASP A 234 36.55 17.76 -3.84
N THR A 235 36.95 18.41 -4.94
CA THR A 235 36.05 18.73 -6.07
C THR A 235 35.36 17.50 -6.68
N ASP A 236 36.03 16.35 -6.68
CA ASP A 236 35.57 15.09 -7.28
C ASP A 236 35.32 13.98 -6.25
N ARG A 237 35.45 14.27 -4.95
CA ARG A 237 35.41 13.26 -3.89
C ARG A 237 34.93 13.81 -2.55
N VAL A 238 34.01 13.10 -1.90
CA VAL A 238 33.58 13.33 -0.52
C VAL A 238 33.81 12.08 0.31
N VAL A 239 34.51 12.19 1.45
CA VAL A 239 34.76 11.07 2.37
C VAL A 239 34.12 11.37 3.71
N LEU A 240 33.32 10.42 4.20
CA LEU A 240 32.53 10.53 5.42
C LEU A 240 32.83 9.35 6.35
N GLY A 241 32.88 9.64 7.65
CA GLY A 241 32.86 8.63 8.71
C GLY A 241 31.49 8.57 9.37
N ASN A 242 31.16 7.44 10.01
CA ASN A 242 29.96 7.33 10.83
C ASN A 242 30.15 6.43 12.06
N ARG A 243 30.04 7.01 13.25
CA ARG A 243 30.18 6.29 14.54
C ARG A 243 28.87 5.77 15.11
N ARG A 244 27.72 6.12 14.51
CA ARG A 244 26.41 5.71 15.00
C ARG A 244 25.46 5.49 13.84
N CYS A 245 25.12 4.23 13.56
CA CYS A 245 24.17 3.92 12.51
C CYS A 245 22.76 4.38 12.91
N PRO A 246 21.98 5.05 12.03
CA PRO A 246 20.55 5.33 12.26
C PRO A 246 19.73 4.07 12.62
N PHE A 247 20.14 2.91 12.10
CA PHE A 247 19.51 1.63 12.39
C PHE A 247 20.03 0.97 13.68
N GLY A 248 20.92 1.64 14.43
CA GLY A 248 21.58 1.07 15.61
C GLY A 248 22.41 -0.18 15.29
N GLU A 249 22.72 -0.97 16.32
CA GLU A 249 23.46 -2.25 16.17
C GLU A 249 22.64 -3.31 15.43
N THR A 250 21.32 -3.14 15.36
CA THR A 250 20.40 -4.10 14.74
C THR A 250 20.65 -4.28 13.24
N VAL A 251 21.29 -3.29 12.61
CA VAL A 251 21.71 -3.31 11.20
C VAL A 251 22.62 -4.50 10.86
N ARG A 252 23.34 -5.07 11.84
CA ARG A 252 24.16 -6.29 11.64
C ARG A 252 23.35 -7.50 11.18
N ARG A 253 22.02 -7.46 11.34
CA ARG A 253 21.10 -8.52 10.90
C ARG A 253 20.53 -8.29 9.50
N ALA A 254 20.73 -7.11 8.95
CA ALA A 254 20.30 -6.76 7.59
C ALA A 254 21.35 -5.84 6.94
N PRO A 255 22.55 -6.37 6.59
CA PRO A 255 23.61 -5.59 5.96
C PRO A 255 23.17 -4.92 4.65
N ALA A 256 22.17 -5.47 3.94
CA ALA A 256 21.54 -4.86 2.78
C ALA A 256 21.02 -3.43 3.05
N LEU A 257 20.70 -3.07 4.31
CA LEU A 257 20.30 -1.71 4.68
C LEU A 257 21.40 -0.66 4.48
N CYS A 258 22.68 -1.06 4.44
CA CYS A 258 23.75 -0.14 4.08
C CYS A 258 23.54 0.44 2.66
N ARG A 259 22.86 -0.31 1.80
CA ARG A 259 22.50 0.13 0.46
C ARG A 259 21.67 1.41 0.48
N MET A 260 20.82 1.61 1.50
CA MET A 260 20.00 2.81 1.71
C MET A 260 20.85 4.08 1.72
N THR A 261 21.97 4.05 2.46
CA THR A 261 22.88 5.20 2.55
C THR A 261 23.55 5.47 1.22
N SER A 262 24.09 4.43 0.59
CA SER A 262 24.75 4.59 -0.70
C SER A 262 23.80 5.07 -1.80
N SER A 263 22.54 4.64 -1.82
CA SER A 263 21.57 5.08 -2.84
C SER A 263 21.08 6.50 -2.64
N VAL A 264 20.92 6.94 -1.39
CA VAL A 264 20.63 8.34 -1.11
C VAL A 264 21.82 9.19 -1.54
N PHE A 265 23.03 8.91 -1.07
CA PHE A 265 24.21 9.72 -1.36
C PHE A 265 24.54 9.70 -2.85
N GLY A 266 24.60 8.52 -3.44
CA GLY A 266 24.92 8.33 -4.85
C GLY A 266 23.87 8.94 -5.78
N GLY A 267 22.58 8.82 -5.45
CA GLY A 267 21.51 9.42 -6.25
C GLY A 267 21.56 10.96 -6.25
N ILE A 268 21.77 11.57 -5.08
CA ILE A 268 21.95 13.02 -4.96
C ILE A 268 23.21 13.47 -5.71
N ALA A 269 24.34 12.78 -5.49
CA ALA A 269 25.59 13.07 -6.19
C ALA A 269 25.46 12.98 -7.71
N ALA A 270 24.84 11.92 -8.23
CA ALA A 270 24.68 11.72 -9.67
C ALA A 270 23.79 12.81 -10.30
N ARG A 271 22.71 13.24 -9.64
CA ARG A 271 21.89 14.36 -10.15
C ARG A 271 22.63 15.69 -10.21
N ASN A 272 23.67 15.87 -9.41
CA ASN A 272 24.45 17.10 -9.34
C ASN A 272 25.72 17.06 -10.20
N HIS A 273 26.31 15.88 -10.41
CA HIS A 273 27.60 15.72 -11.11
C HIS A 273 27.53 14.76 -12.32
N GLY A 274 26.33 14.32 -12.72
CA GLY A 274 26.04 13.40 -13.81
C GLY A 274 26.31 11.92 -13.48
N GLU A 275 27.46 11.65 -12.87
CA GLU A 275 27.92 10.31 -12.49
C GLU A 275 28.39 10.34 -11.04
N ALA A 276 28.10 9.28 -10.29
CA ALA A 276 28.60 9.11 -8.94
C ALA A 276 28.87 7.64 -8.60
N VAL A 277 29.86 7.41 -7.76
CA VAL A 277 30.15 6.09 -7.19
C VAL A 277 30.24 6.19 -5.69
N VAL A 278 29.55 5.30 -4.97
CA VAL A 278 29.65 5.21 -3.51
C VAL A 278 30.35 3.93 -3.09
N LEU A 279 31.49 4.09 -2.44
CA LEU A 279 32.26 3.02 -1.81
C LEU A 279 31.92 2.98 -0.32
N LEU A 280 31.66 1.77 0.20
CA LEU A 280 31.42 1.51 1.61
C LEU A 280 32.56 0.62 2.11
N ASP A 281 33.71 1.24 2.42
CA ASP A 281 34.94 0.54 2.77
C ASP A 281 34.82 -0.18 4.13
N GLU A 282 34.21 0.51 5.10
CA GLU A 282 33.95 0.00 6.45
C GLU A 282 32.47 0.18 6.78
N ARG A 283 31.86 -0.80 7.46
CA ARG A 283 30.45 -0.75 7.86
C ARG A 283 30.25 -1.40 9.22
N ILE A 284 29.60 -0.67 10.13
CA ILE A 284 29.08 -1.21 11.40
C ILE A 284 28.24 -2.48 11.17
N ALA A 285 27.50 -2.55 10.05
CA ALA A 285 26.67 -3.70 9.69
C ALA A 285 27.43 -5.00 9.43
N VAL A 286 28.72 -4.94 9.09
CA VAL A 286 29.56 -6.15 8.89
C VAL A 286 30.58 -6.35 10.00
N GLY A 287 30.60 -5.47 11.00
CA GLY A 287 31.40 -5.66 12.21
C GLY A 287 32.44 -4.58 12.49
N ASP A 288 32.65 -3.65 11.57
CA ASP A 288 33.63 -2.57 11.73
C ASP A 288 33.24 -1.60 12.87
N PRO A 289 34.23 -0.94 13.53
CA PRO A 289 33.95 -0.05 14.65
C PRO A 289 33.21 1.24 14.25
N GLU A 290 33.40 1.70 13.01
CA GLU A 290 32.66 2.81 12.41
C GLU A 290 32.46 2.53 10.91
N CYS A 291 31.58 3.28 10.25
CA CYS A 291 31.50 3.21 8.79
C CYS A 291 32.44 4.21 8.14
N ARG A 292 32.95 3.85 6.96
CA ARG A 292 33.70 4.75 6.07
C ARG A 292 33.07 4.73 4.68
N VAL A 293 32.61 5.90 4.25
CA VAL A 293 31.87 6.10 3.01
C VAL A 293 32.62 7.08 2.13
N THR A 294 33.00 6.64 0.92
CA THR A 294 33.57 7.54 -0.10
C THR A 294 32.56 7.72 -1.23
N VAL A 295 32.28 8.97 -1.59
CA VAL A 295 31.46 9.35 -2.74
C VAL A 295 32.36 9.99 -3.77
N LEU A 296 32.59 9.30 -4.89
CA LEU A 296 33.29 9.81 -6.06
C LEU A 296 32.29 10.51 -6.99
N LEU A 297 32.70 11.60 -7.63
CA LEU A 297 31.86 12.48 -8.44
C LEU A 297 32.42 12.59 -9.86
N GLY A 298 31.53 12.69 -10.86
CA GLY A 298 31.88 13.03 -12.23
C GLY A 298 32.90 12.06 -12.87
N GLU A 299 34.07 12.56 -13.25
CA GLU A 299 35.09 11.76 -13.94
C GLU A 299 35.72 10.70 -13.03
N ALA A 300 36.00 11.04 -11.75
CA ALA A 300 36.50 10.08 -10.78
C ALA A 300 35.53 8.91 -10.59
N ALA A 301 34.22 9.17 -10.63
CA ALA A 301 33.19 8.14 -10.58
C ALA A 301 33.20 7.24 -11.83
N ARG A 302 33.30 7.82 -13.04
CA ARG A 302 33.33 7.06 -14.31
C ARG A 302 34.49 6.08 -14.40
N ASN A 303 35.63 6.45 -13.82
CA ASN A 303 36.86 5.65 -13.86
C ASN A 303 36.97 4.64 -12.70
N SER A 304 36.01 4.62 -11.76
CA SER A 304 36.04 3.69 -10.63
C SER A 304 35.68 2.26 -11.09
N PRO A 305 36.50 1.25 -10.78
CA PRO A 305 36.24 -0.14 -11.18
C PRO A 305 35.25 -0.87 -10.27
N GLY A 306 34.83 -0.25 -9.16
CA GLY A 306 33.93 -0.86 -8.19
C GLY A 306 33.16 0.17 -7.39
N GLY A 307 32.44 -0.34 -6.39
CA GLY A 307 31.48 0.43 -5.61
C GLY A 307 30.10 0.44 -6.24
N HIS A 308 29.22 1.26 -5.67
CA HIS A 308 27.86 1.39 -6.13
C HIS A 308 27.74 2.54 -7.12
N HIS A 309 27.43 2.22 -8.37
CA HIS A 309 27.35 3.19 -9.45
C HIS A 309 25.96 3.83 -9.55
N TYR A 310 25.94 5.13 -9.83
CA TYR A 310 24.74 5.93 -10.01
C TYR A 310 24.92 6.88 -11.18
N ARG A 311 23.88 6.97 -12.00
CA ARG A 311 23.84 7.85 -13.16
C ARG A 311 22.57 8.65 -13.11
N GLN A 312 22.67 9.91 -13.52
CA GLN A 312 21.47 10.67 -13.86
C GLN A 312 21.00 10.20 -15.23
N ASP A 313 19.84 9.56 -15.29
CA ASP A 313 19.18 9.27 -16.57
C ASP A 313 18.97 10.60 -17.31
N SER A 314 19.33 10.59 -18.59
CA SER A 314 19.34 11.77 -19.46
C SER A 314 17.95 12.33 -19.72
#